data_AF-A0AB35YI51-F1
#
_entry.id   AF-A0AB35YI51-F1
#
_cell.length_a   1.000
_cell.length_b   1.000
_cell.length_c   1.000
_cell.angle_alpha   90.00
_cell.angle_beta   90.00
_cell.angle_gamma   90.00
#
_symmetry.space_group_name_H-M   'P 1'
#
loop_
_entity.id
_entity.type
_entity.pdbx_description
1 polymer ?
#
loop_
_entity_poly.entity_id
_entity_poly.type
_entity_poly.pdbx_seq_one_letter_code
_entity_poly.pdbx_strand_id
1 'polypeptide(L)'
;MFLLKNSNRPSISSFIHQVEVAFHHFDLARCDEKTLYVTVLFKYGTYNVICDFIYIIDQQEMYGAISINKHYEKARAFVKQHFQQFLLYSDEMILAKNFMSTVSFKQCLQQFAKRYPSRIVS
;
A
#
# COMPACT_ATOMS: atom_id res chain seq x y z
N MET A 1 -0.05 -21.83 -38.21
CA MET A 1 -0.07 -21.64 -36.74
C MET A 1 -0.62 -20.25 -36.47
N PHE A 2 -1.79 -20.15 -35.84
CA PHE A 2 -2.55 -18.91 -35.72
C PHE A 2 -1.92 -17.99 -34.67
N LEU A 3 -1.52 -16.78 -35.09
CA LEU A 3 -1.22 -15.67 -34.19
C LEU A 3 -2.56 -15.10 -33.70
N LEU A 4 -3.01 -15.52 -32.52
CA LEU A 4 -4.14 -14.88 -31.86
C LEU A 4 -3.70 -13.52 -31.32
N LYS A 5 -3.86 -12.52 -32.18
CA LYS A 5 -3.88 -11.09 -31.86
C LYS A 5 -5.09 -10.86 -30.96
N ASN A 6 -4.89 -10.92 -29.64
CA ASN A 6 -5.97 -10.75 -28.66
C ASN A 6 -6.22 -9.25 -28.41
N SER A 7 -6.60 -8.54 -29.47
CA SER A 7 -7.11 -7.17 -29.46
C SER A 7 -8.62 -7.21 -29.24
N ASN A 8 -9.06 -7.31 -27.98
CA ASN A 8 -10.40 -6.93 -27.47
C ASN A 8 -10.57 -7.35 -25.99
N ARG A 9 -9.58 -7.12 -25.13
CA ARG A 9 -9.89 -6.98 -23.70
C ARG A 9 -10.38 -5.55 -23.49
N PRO A 10 -11.58 -5.31 -22.94
CA PRO A 10 -11.90 -3.99 -22.43
C PRO A 10 -10.74 -3.58 -21.52
N SER A 11 -10.29 -2.33 -21.63
CA SER A 11 -9.30 -1.77 -20.71
C SER A 11 -9.84 -2.00 -19.29
N ILE A 12 -9.36 -3.05 -18.65
CA ILE A 12 -9.71 -3.34 -17.26
C ILE A 12 -9.07 -2.20 -16.51
N SER A 13 -9.88 -1.19 -16.15
CA SER A 13 -9.43 -0.08 -15.32
C SER A 13 -8.75 -0.68 -14.10
N SER A 14 -7.48 -0.35 -13.90
CA SER A 14 -6.71 -0.84 -12.75
C SER A 14 -7.48 -0.49 -11.48
N PHE A 15 -7.70 -1.47 -10.60
CA PHE A 15 -8.44 -1.24 -9.37
C PHE A 15 -7.85 -0.12 -8.51
N ILE A 16 -6.56 0.18 -8.71
CA ILE A 16 -5.82 1.28 -8.08
C ILE A 16 -6.55 2.63 -8.24
N HIS A 17 -7.21 2.87 -9.37
CA HIS A 17 -7.95 4.12 -9.60
C HIS A 17 -9.37 4.12 -9.00
N GLN A 18 -9.84 2.98 -8.53
CA GLN A 18 -11.19 2.78 -8.00
C GLN A 18 -11.20 2.59 -6.48
N VAL A 19 -10.10 2.11 -5.91
CA VAL A 19 -9.92 1.90 -4.47
C VAL A 19 -9.41 3.18 -3.82
N GLU A 20 -10.13 3.67 -2.81
CA GLU A 20 -9.61 4.73 -1.94
C GLU A 20 -8.72 4.08 -0.87
N VAL A 21 -7.53 4.66 -0.66
CA VAL A 21 -6.63 4.26 0.42
C VAL A 21 -6.66 5.35 1.50
N ALA A 22 -7.24 5.03 2.64
CA ALA A 22 -7.38 5.95 3.77
C ALA A 22 -6.50 5.52 4.95
N PHE A 23 -6.04 6.50 5.73
CA PHE A 23 -5.35 6.22 6.99
C PHE A 23 -6.31 5.54 7.98
N HIS A 24 -5.83 4.52 8.70
CA HIS A 24 -6.57 3.87 9.76
C HIS A 24 -5.89 4.05 11.12
N HIS A 25 -4.64 3.60 11.23
CA HIS A 25 -3.91 3.63 12.49
C HIS A 25 -2.39 3.61 12.26
N PHE A 26 -1.65 4.15 13.22
CA PHE A 26 -0.20 4.09 13.27
C PHE A 26 0.25 3.62 14.64
N ASP A 27 0.96 2.49 14.67
CA ASP A 27 1.56 1.93 15.87
C ASP A 27 3.09 1.98 15.75
N LEU A 28 3.67 2.97 16.43
CA LEU A 28 5.11 3.18 16.45
C LEU A 28 5.87 2.00 17.09
N ALA A 29 5.22 1.21 17.97
CA ALA A 29 5.87 0.07 18.63
C ALA A 29 6.12 -1.10 17.66
N ARG A 30 5.39 -1.16 16.53
CA ARG A 30 5.64 -2.13 15.45
C ARG A 30 6.81 -1.75 14.55
N CYS A 31 7.29 -0.52 14.64
CA CYS A 31 8.33 0.00 13.78
C CYS A 31 9.72 -0.18 14.41
N ASP A 32 10.71 -0.42 13.55
CA ASP A 32 12.13 -0.44 13.92
C ASP A 32 12.89 0.68 13.20
N GLU A 33 14.21 0.77 13.39
CA GLU A 33 15.03 1.83 12.80
C GLU A 33 15.01 1.86 11.26
N LYS A 34 14.60 0.78 10.61
CA LYS A 34 14.67 0.59 9.16
C LYS A 34 13.28 0.45 8.53
N THR A 35 12.27 0.16 9.34
CA THR A 35 10.97 -0.29 8.86
C THR A 35 9.83 0.49 9.52
N LEU A 36 9.04 1.17 8.69
CA LEU A 36 7.83 1.88 9.11
C LEU A 36 6.60 1.09 8.68
N TYR A 37 5.72 0.80 9.64
CA TYR A 37 4.43 0.18 9.39
C TYR A 37 3.31 1.20 9.54
N VAL A 38 2.42 1.28 8.55
CA VAL A 38 1.22 2.11 8.64
C VAL A 38 0.01 1.28 8.29
N THR A 39 -0.97 1.21 9.19
CA THR A 39 -2.23 0.52 8.94
C THR A 39 -3.17 1.43 8.17
N VAL A 40 -3.67 0.95 7.04
CA VAL A 40 -4.56 1.67 6.13
C VAL A 40 -5.85 0.89 5.89
N LEU A 41 -6.86 1.60 5.40
CA LEU A 41 -8.13 1.07 4.94
C LEU A 41 -8.20 1.18 3.42
N PHE A 42 -8.39 0.07 2.74
CA PHE A 42 -8.90 0.08 1.37
C PHE A 42 -10.41 0.22 1.43
N LYS A 43 -10.96 1.19 0.68
CA LYS A 43 -12.40 1.41 0.58
C LYS A 43 -12.86 1.34 -0.87
N TYR A 44 -14.01 0.73 -1.07
CA TYR A 44 -14.71 0.68 -2.35
C TYR A 44 -16.22 0.69 -2.11
N GLY A 45 -16.88 1.82 -2.37
CA GLY A 45 -18.28 2.01 -1.97
C GLY A 45 -18.46 1.85 -0.46
N THR A 46 -19.31 0.91 -0.05
CA THR A 46 -19.55 0.57 1.37
C THR A 46 -18.58 -0.49 1.91
N TYR A 47 -17.79 -1.12 1.05
CA TYR A 47 -16.88 -2.19 1.43
C TYR A 47 -15.53 -1.62 1.89
N ASN A 48 -14.95 -2.23 2.91
CA ASN A 48 -13.62 -1.88 3.38
C ASN A 48 -12.84 -3.11 3.85
N VAL A 49 -11.52 -2.99 3.79
CA VAL A 49 -10.59 -3.96 4.37
C VAL A 49 -9.38 -3.24 4.93
N ILE A 50 -8.90 -3.71 6.08
CA ILE A 50 -7.65 -3.23 6.68
C ILE A 50 -6.48 -3.97 6.07
N CYS A 51 -5.42 -3.23 5.73
CA CYS A 51 -4.11 -3.78 5.44
C CYS A 51 -3.01 -2.90 6.02
N ASP A 52 -1.79 -3.41 6.08
CA ASP A 52 -0.63 -2.64 6.53
C ASP A 52 0.26 -2.35 5.33
N PHE A 53 0.67 -1.10 5.17
CA PHE A 53 1.85 -0.78 4.36
C PHE A 53 3.10 -0.92 5.20
N ILE A 54 4.15 -1.47 4.59
CA ILE A 54 5.50 -1.53 5.12
C ILE A 54 6.38 -0.65 4.23
N TYR A 55 7.16 0.24 4.84
CA TYR A 55 8.11 1.11 4.16
C TYR A 55 9.52 0.84 4.67
N ILE A 56 10.47 0.68 3.74
CA ILE A 56 11.89 0.55 4.06
C ILE A 56 12.52 1.95 4.00
N ILE A 57 13.06 2.39 5.13
CA ILE A 57 13.58 3.75 5.35
C ILE A 57 15.11 3.78 5.38
N ASP A 58 15.80 2.64 5.36
CA ASP A 58 17.26 2.58 5.39
C ASP A 58 17.95 2.76 4.02
N GLN A 59 17.19 3.17 3.00
CA GLN A 59 17.66 3.40 1.63
C GLN A 59 17.53 4.88 1.23
N GLN A 60 18.30 5.29 0.23
CA GLN A 60 18.28 6.66 -0.32
C GLN A 60 16.89 7.03 -0.89
N GLU A 61 16.16 6.03 -1.40
CA GLU A 61 14.76 6.16 -1.79
C GLU A 61 13.88 5.29 -0.88
N MET A 62 12.78 5.85 -0.38
CA MET A 62 11.83 5.11 0.42
C MET A 62 10.89 4.31 -0.47
N TYR A 63 10.91 2.98 -0.31
CA TYR A 63 10.00 2.07 -1.00
C TYR A 63 8.99 1.48 -0.03
N GLY A 64 7.75 1.34 -0.48
CA GLY A 64 6.71 0.67 0.30
C GLY A 64 5.89 -0.31 -0.52
N ALA A 65 5.26 -1.25 0.18
CA ALA A 65 4.32 -2.24 -0.36
C ALA A 65 3.35 -2.66 0.74
N ILE A 66 2.40 -3.56 0.43
CA ILE A 66 1.57 -4.17 1.47
C ILE A 66 2.40 -5.20 2.22
N SER A 67 2.41 -5.11 3.56
CA SER A 67 3.07 -6.06 4.42
C SER A 67 2.44 -7.45 4.29
N ILE A 68 3.27 -8.46 4.04
CA ILE A 68 2.87 -9.86 4.07
C ILE A 68 2.65 -10.29 5.53
N ASN A 69 1.44 -10.07 6.03
CA ASN A 69 1.03 -10.40 7.39
C ASN A 69 -0.43 -10.90 7.41
N LYS A 70 -1.03 -11.02 8.61
CA LYS A 70 -2.41 -11.50 8.78
C LYS A 70 -3.49 -10.71 8.00
N HIS A 71 -3.18 -9.49 7.57
CA HIS A 71 -4.06 -8.64 6.76
C HIS A 71 -3.87 -8.82 5.26
N TYR A 72 -2.74 -9.37 4.81
CA TYR A 72 -2.39 -9.50 3.40
C TYR A 72 -3.41 -10.34 2.62
N GLU A 73 -3.75 -11.52 3.13
CA GLU A 73 -4.72 -12.42 2.49
C GLU A 73 -6.12 -11.80 2.42
N LYS A 74 -6.49 -10.96 3.41
CA LYS A 74 -7.76 -10.23 3.38
C LYS A 74 -7.76 -9.15 2.30
N ALA A 75 -6.66 -8.42 2.14
CA ALA A 75 -6.50 -7.43 1.07
C ALA A 75 -6.55 -8.10 -0.32
N ARG A 76 -5.87 -9.23 -0.49
CA ARG A 76 -5.93 -10.04 -1.73
C ARG A 76 -7.35 -10.51 -2.04
N ALA A 77 -8.04 -11.06 -1.05
CA ALA A 77 -9.43 -11.51 -1.19
C ALA A 77 -10.37 -10.35 -1.55
N PHE A 78 -10.21 -9.19 -0.90
CA PHE A 78 -10.96 -7.98 -1.20
C PHE A 78 -10.77 -7.54 -2.66
N VAL A 79 -9.52 -7.46 -3.12
CA VAL A 79 -9.22 -7.06 -4.51
C VAL A 79 -9.85 -8.05 -5.50
N LYS A 80 -9.74 -9.35 -5.20
CA LYS A 80 -10.32 -10.40 -6.04
C LYS A 80 -11.84 -10.34 -6.10
N GLN A 81 -12.49 -10.16 -4.94
CA GLN A 81 -13.94 -10.15 -4.82
C GLN A 81 -14.57 -8.96 -5.53
N HIS A 82 -14.03 -7.75 -5.33
CA HIS A 82 -14.69 -6.52 -5.78
C HIS A 82 -14.24 -6.04 -7.16
N PHE A 83 -13.03 -6.38 -7.59
CA PHE A 83 -12.50 -5.92 -8.89
C PHE A 83 -12.22 -7.05 -9.88
N GLN A 84 -12.40 -8.32 -9.48
CA GLN A 84 -12.10 -9.51 -10.28
C GLN A 84 -10.63 -9.60 -10.74
N GLN A 85 -9.74 -8.84 -10.09
CA GLN A 85 -8.30 -8.73 -10.39
C GLN A 85 -7.47 -9.48 -9.34
N PHE A 86 -6.17 -9.68 -9.63
CA PHE A 86 -5.20 -10.12 -8.62
C PHE A 86 -4.44 -8.90 -8.13
N LEU A 87 -4.20 -8.83 -6.82
CA LEU A 87 -3.27 -7.86 -6.26
C LEU A 87 -1.85 -8.28 -6.64
N LEU A 88 -1.19 -7.49 -7.49
CA LEU A 88 0.19 -7.70 -7.89
C LEU A 88 1.12 -6.83 -7.04
N TYR A 89 2.38 -7.26 -6.90
CA TYR A 89 3.40 -6.48 -6.20
C TYR A 89 3.58 -5.06 -6.77
N SER A 90 3.47 -4.88 -8.08
CA SER A 90 3.49 -3.56 -8.72
C SER A 90 2.35 -2.65 -8.24
N ASP A 91 1.17 -3.23 -7.98
CA ASP A 91 0.01 -2.48 -7.51
C ASP A 91 0.21 -2.06 -6.06
N GLU A 92 0.74 -2.96 -5.22
CA GLU A 92 1.11 -2.69 -3.84
C GLU A 92 2.08 -1.51 -3.75
N MET A 93 3.11 -1.48 -4.60
CA MET A 93 4.08 -0.39 -4.67
C MET A 93 3.43 0.94 -5.07
N ILE A 94 2.54 0.94 -6.07
CA ILE A 94 1.85 2.15 -6.50
C ILE A 94 0.92 2.67 -5.40
N LEU A 95 0.17 1.80 -4.74
CA LEU A 95 -0.73 2.16 -3.64
C LEU A 95 0.04 2.77 -2.46
N ALA A 96 1.15 2.12 -2.06
CA ALA A 96 2.01 2.61 -0.99
C ALA A 96 2.65 3.97 -1.36
N LYS A 97 3.12 4.12 -2.60
CA LYS A 97 3.69 5.38 -3.12
C LYS A 97 2.67 6.52 -3.15
N ASN A 98 1.45 6.25 -3.60
CA ASN A 98 0.37 7.24 -3.62
C ASN A 98 0.05 7.71 -2.18
N PHE A 99 0.01 6.78 -1.23
CA PHE A 99 -0.26 7.10 0.18
C PHE A 99 0.83 7.99 0.81
N MET A 100 2.09 7.91 0.35
CA MET A 100 3.18 8.76 0.85
C MET A 100 2.92 10.27 0.65
N SER A 101 2.10 10.64 -0.33
CA SER A 101 1.75 12.04 -0.58
C SER A 101 0.78 12.63 0.46
N THR A 102 0.11 11.77 1.25
CA THR A 102 -0.95 12.19 2.17
C THR A 102 -0.40 12.90 3.42
N VAL A 103 -1.24 13.74 4.03
CA VAL A 103 -0.91 14.42 5.29
C VAL A 103 -0.70 13.40 6.42
N SER A 104 -1.55 12.37 6.48
CA SER A 104 -1.45 11.32 7.49
C SER A 104 -0.13 10.56 7.43
N PHE A 105 0.35 10.23 6.22
CA PHE A 105 1.66 9.60 6.07
C PHE A 105 2.78 10.51 6.61
N LYS A 106 2.79 11.80 6.24
CA LYS A 106 3.77 12.77 6.73
C LYS A 106 3.78 12.86 8.26
N GLN A 107 2.61 12.80 8.90
CA GLN A 107 2.50 12.79 10.36
C GLN A 107 3.07 11.50 10.98
N CYS A 108 2.81 10.33 10.38
CA CYS A 108 3.40 9.06 10.83
C CYS A 108 4.93 9.12 10.72
N LEU A 109 5.45 9.60 9.59
CA LEU A 109 6.88 9.75 9.35
C LEU A 109 7.53 10.72 10.36
N GLN A 110 6.88 11.82 10.69
CA GLN A 110 7.36 12.75 11.73
C GLN A 110 7.42 12.10 13.12
N GLN A 111 6.43 11.30 13.48
CA GLN A 111 6.44 10.56 14.76
C GLN A 111 7.56 9.51 14.78
N PHE A 112 7.75 8.80 13.67
CA PHE A 112 8.86 7.88 13.48
C PHE A 112 10.21 8.60 13.62
N ALA A 113 10.38 9.78 13.00
CA ALA A 113 11.59 10.60 13.08
C ALA A 113 11.97 10.99 14.50
N LYS A 114 10.97 11.29 15.35
CA LYS A 114 11.21 11.64 16.75
C LYS A 114 11.77 10.47 17.53
N ARG A 115 11.40 9.23 17.18
CA ARG A 115 11.90 8.01 17.83
C ARG A 115 13.25 7.58 17.28
N TYR A 116 13.47 7.76 15.98
CA TYR A 116 14.67 7.35 15.25
C TYR A 116 15.31 8.54 14.50
N PRO A 117 15.88 9.52 15.22
CA PRO A 117 16.32 10.80 14.63
C PRO A 117 17.51 10.67 13.68
N SER A 118 18.33 9.63 13.81
CA SER A 118 19.52 9.39 12.98
C SER A 118 19.23 8.98 11.53
N ARG A 119 17.95 8.81 11.15
CA ARG A 119 17.55 8.24 9.86
C ARG A 119 16.72 9.17 8.96
N ILE A 120 16.33 10.35 9.44
CA ILE A 120 15.49 11.30 8.66
C ILE A 120 16.25 12.54 8.20
N VAL A 121 17.57 12.53 8.34
CA VAL A 121 18.47 13.58 7.83
C VAL A 121 19.30 13.04 6.68
N SER A 122 18.87 13.33 5.45
CA SER A 122 19.73 13.57 4.29
C SER A 122 18.98 14.42 3.27
#